data_AF-A0A3D9MRJ0-F1
#
_entry.id   AF-A0A3D9MRJ0-F1
#
_cell.length_a   1.000
_cell.length_b   1.000
_cell.length_c   1.000
_cell.angle_alpha   90.00
_cell.angle_beta   90.00
_cell.angle_gamma   90.00
#
_symmetry.space_group_name_H-M   'P 1'
#
loop_
_entity.id
_entity.type
_entity.pdbx_description
1 polymer ?
#
loop_
_entity_poly.entity_id
_entity_poly.type
_entity_poly.pdbx_seq_one_letter_code
_entity_poly.pdbx_strand_id
1 'polypeptide(L)'
;MYAIGLMDQGNIDTREPVLDTVDRVSELCFGLFMALTFVGAVSAVTAGEGAGRKMFYTALGCNLAWGLADAVMFLVRTLTNRGRRLRLALTVRHEPDAAAGVRALRDALPRWVAPLIADTELELIRARIAAIPDLPQRPRFLRADMVAAAAIFLIVVSSTFPVALPFVVFSHVPTALIVSRALTIVILFGSGIALGRHSGFGEWKAGLAMAALGVLLTMAIIALGG
;
A
#
# COMPACT_ATOMS: atom_id res chain seq x y z
N MET A 1 38.01 -46.80 13.25
CA MET A 1 39.07 -45.77 13.12
C MET A 1 38.73 -44.94 11.89
N TYR A 2 38.44 -43.64 12.11
CA TYR A 2 38.10 -42.55 11.15
C TYR A 2 36.77 -42.67 10.37
N ALA A 3 35.70 -41.88 10.51
CA ALA A 3 35.40 -40.55 11.08
C ALA A 3 36.05 -39.33 10.38
N ILE A 4 35.47 -38.85 9.26
CA ILE A 4 35.45 -37.44 8.76
C ILE A 4 34.33 -37.37 7.69
N GLY A 5 33.40 -36.42 7.62
CA GLY A 5 33.16 -35.21 8.39
C GLY A 5 31.76 -34.69 8.04
N LEU A 6 31.12 -34.13 9.05
CA LEU A 6 29.78 -33.55 9.02
C LEU A 6 29.64 -32.43 7.99
N MET A 7 28.40 -32.33 7.50
CA MET A 7 27.70 -31.10 7.16
C MET A 7 28.32 -29.84 7.76
N ASP A 8 28.75 -28.93 6.89
CA ASP A 8 28.75 -27.50 7.17
C ASP A 8 28.01 -26.79 6.03
N GLN A 9 26.67 -26.85 6.10
CA GLN A 9 25.84 -25.87 5.41
C GLN A 9 25.93 -24.59 6.22
N GLY A 10 27.00 -23.83 5.95
CA GLY A 10 27.21 -22.49 6.47
C GLY A 10 26.02 -21.60 6.12
N ASN A 11 25.15 -21.45 7.10
CA ASN A 11 24.20 -20.39 7.35
C ASN A 11 24.30 -19.18 6.39
N ILE A 12 23.61 -19.24 5.25
CA ILE A 12 23.27 -18.07 4.45
C ILE A 12 21.94 -17.51 4.94
N ASP A 13 21.83 -17.27 6.24
CA ASP A 13 20.78 -16.40 6.79
C ASP A 13 21.20 -14.94 6.54
N THR A 14 21.36 -14.59 5.25
CA THR A 14 21.20 -13.20 4.83
C THR A 14 19.74 -12.90 5.08
N ARG A 15 19.43 -12.42 6.28
CA ARG A 15 18.14 -11.83 6.62
C ARG A 15 17.73 -10.93 5.47
N GLU A 16 16.77 -11.40 4.68
CA GLU A 16 16.19 -10.57 3.65
C GLU A 16 15.74 -9.27 4.33
N PRO A 17 16.02 -8.11 3.73
CA PRO A 17 15.36 -6.90 4.17
C PRO A 17 13.86 -7.20 4.22
N VAL A 18 13.26 -7.14 5.42
CA VAL A 18 11.82 -7.44 5.65
C VAL A 18 10.94 -6.65 4.66
N LEU A 19 11.47 -5.53 4.17
CA LEU A 19 10.91 -4.68 3.13
C LEU A 19 12.03 -4.23 2.17
N ASP A 20 11.73 -4.26 0.87
CA ASP A 20 12.55 -3.67 -0.18
C ASP A 20 12.75 -2.16 0.08
N THR A 21 13.82 -1.55 -0.42
CA THR A 21 14.11 -0.12 -0.21
C THR A 21 12.92 0.77 -0.57
N VAL A 22 12.18 0.40 -1.60
CA VAL A 22 10.95 1.08 -2.03
C VAL A 22 9.84 0.96 -0.99
N ASP A 23 9.67 -0.21 -0.40
CA ASP A 23 8.64 -0.45 0.61
C ASP A 23 8.97 0.31 1.90
N ARG A 24 10.25 0.40 2.28
CA ARG A 24 10.71 1.21 3.42
C ARG A 24 10.46 2.70 3.23
N VAL A 25 10.78 3.23 2.05
CA VAL A 25 10.50 4.64 1.74
C VAL A 25 8.99 4.86 1.69
N SER A 26 8.23 3.90 1.16
CA SER A 26 6.77 3.98 1.15
C SER A 26 6.19 3.95 2.56
N GLU A 27 6.72 3.12 3.45
CA GLU A 27 6.32 3.05 4.86
C GLU A 27 6.68 4.31 5.64
N LEU A 28 7.86 4.88 5.40
CA LEU A 28 8.23 6.19 5.94
C LEU A 28 7.27 7.28 5.46
N CYS A 29 6.96 7.31 4.16
CA CYS A 29 5.97 8.24 3.62
C CYS A 29 4.58 8.01 4.22
N PHE A 30 4.14 6.77 4.37
CA PHE A 30 2.88 6.43 5.05
C PHE A 30 2.87 6.98 6.49
N GLY A 31 3.94 6.77 7.25
CA GLY A 31 4.08 7.32 8.61
C GLY A 31 4.07 8.85 8.66
N LEU A 32 4.81 9.51 7.76
CA LEU A 32 4.86 10.97 7.67
C LEU A 32 3.50 11.57 7.28
N PHE A 33 2.77 10.95 6.34
CA PHE A 33 1.45 11.39 5.94
C PHE A 33 0.40 11.15 7.03
N MET A 34 0.48 10.03 7.77
CA MET A 34 -0.35 9.81 8.96
C MET A 34 -0.11 10.91 10.01
N ALA A 35 1.16 11.23 10.31
CA ALA A 35 1.51 12.28 11.27
C ALA A 35 1.05 13.67 10.81
N LEU A 36 1.28 14.03 9.54
CA LEU A 36 0.86 15.32 8.97
C LEU A 36 -0.66 15.46 9.01
N THR A 37 -1.40 14.40 8.70
CA THR A 37 -2.87 14.39 8.72
C THR A 37 -3.40 14.52 10.14
N PHE A 38 -2.82 13.82 11.11
CA PHE A 38 -3.18 13.93 12.52
C PHE A 38 -2.89 15.34 13.06
N VAL A 39 -1.69 15.87 12.83
CA VAL A 39 -1.29 17.22 13.25
C VAL A 39 -2.18 18.28 12.57
N GLY A 40 -2.46 18.15 11.28
CA GLY A 40 -3.37 19.03 10.55
C GLY A 40 -4.80 19.00 11.11
N ALA A 41 -5.32 17.81 11.43
CA ALA A 41 -6.65 17.65 12.02
C ALA A 41 -6.71 18.25 13.43
N VAL A 42 -5.72 17.99 14.29
CA VAL A 42 -5.64 18.55 15.65
C VAL A 42 -5.47 20.08 15.62
N SER A 43 -4.64 20.61 14.72
CA SER A 43 -4.42 22.06 14.57
C SER A 43 -5.67 22.83 14.13
N ALA A 44 -6.65 22.19 13.49
CA ALA A 44 -7.92 22.80 13.13
C ALA A 44 -8.89 22.95 14.32
N VAL A 45 -8.61 22.31 15.46
CA VAL A 45 -9.52 22.18 16.62
C VAL A 45 -9.21 23.19 17.74
N THR A 46 -8.10 23.92 17.69
CA THR A 46 -7.61 24.79 18.79
C THR A 46 -8.37 26.11 19.00
N ALA A 47 -9.67 26.23 18.67
CA ALA A 47 -10.48 27.43 18.96
C ALA A 47 -11.93 27.10 19.43
N GLY A 48 -12.48 27.94 20.33
CA GLY A 48 -13.72 27.80 21.14
C GLY A 48 -15.08 27.58 20.44
N GLU A 49 -16.19 27.64 21.22
CA GLU A 49 -17.62 27.23 20.99
C GLU A 49 -18.09 26.71 19.61
N GLY A 50 -18.90 25.63 19.61
CA GLY A 50 -19.45 24.98 18.40
C GLY A 50 -18.94 23.55 18.13
N ALA A 51 -18.90 22.71 19.17
CA ALA A 51 -18.22 21.40 19.17
C ALA A 51 -18.60 20.45 18.01
N GLY A 52 -19.90 20.29 17.70
CA GLY A 52 -20.35 19.39 16.62
C GLY A 52 -19.89 19.83 15.23
N ARG A 53 -20.00 21.12 14.91
CA ARG A 53 -19.56 21.68 13.62
C ARG A 53 -18.03 21.63 13.48
N LYS A 54 -17.29 21.83 14.57
CA LYS A 54 -15.83 21.67 14.61
C LYS A 54 -15.40 20.22 14.43
N MET A 55 -16.06 19.27 15.09
CA MET A 55 -15.79 17.84 14.89
C MET A 55 -16.09 17.41 13.45
N PHE A 56 -17.17 17.89 12.83
CA PHE A 56 -17.46 17.61 11.43
C PHE A 56 -16.38 18.16 10.49
N TYR A 57 -15.99 19.44 10.62
CA TYR A 57 -14.91 20.00 9.79
C TYR A 57 -13.57 19.29 10.01
N THR A 58 -13.32 18.82 11.24
CA THR A 58 -12.13 18.03 11.55
C THR A 58 -12.17 16.66 10.89
N ALA A 59 -13.30 15.96 10.98
CA ALA A 59 -13.49 14.67 10.33
C ALA A 59 -13.40 14.79 8.81
N LEU A 60 -14.00 15.83 8.23
CA LEU A 60 -13.95 16.11 6.80
C LEU A 60 -12.53 16.50 6.34
N GLY A 61 -11.85 17.37 7.08
CA GLY A 61 -10.48 17.78 6.79
C GLY A 61 -9.49 16.62 6.87
N CYS A 62 -9.57 15.83 7.94
CA CYS A 62 -8.81 14.58 8.11
C CYS A 62 -9.07 13.63 6.94
N ASN A 63 -10.33 13.52 6.52
CA ASN A 63 -10.70 12.62 5.44
C ASN A 63 -10.17 13.05 4.07
N LEU A 64 -10.28 14.34 3.73
CA LEU A 64 -9.73 14.89 2.50
C LEU A 64 -8.21 14.77 2.47
N ALA A 65 -7.54 15.06 3.58
CA ALA A 65 -6.09 14.91 3.70
C ALA A 65 -5.66 13.44 3.53
N TRP A 66 -6.40 12.50 4.13
CA TRP A 66 -6.13 11.08 3.99
C TRP A 66 -6.32 10.58 2.56
N GLY A 67 -7.42 10.94 1.90
CA GLY A 67 -7.64 10.61 0.49
C GLY A 67 -6.55 11.18 -0.42
N LEU A 68 -6.05 12.39 -0.13
CA LEU A 68 -4.96 13.01 -0.88
C LEU A 68 -3.65 12.23 -0.68
N ALA A 69 -3.34 11.84 0.56
CA ALA A 69 -2.17 11.03 0.87
C ALA A 69 -2.20 9.69 0.10
N ASP A 70 -3.34 9.00 0.07
CA ASP A 70 -3.50 7.76 -0.67
C ASP A 70 -3.33 7.95 -2.19
N ALA A 71 -3.87 9.03 -2.76
CA ALA A 71 -3.69 9.36 -4.17
C ALA A 71 -2.22 9.64 -4.53
N VAL A 72 -1.51 10.40 -3.68
CA VAL A 72 -0.08 10.66 -3.84
C VAL A 72 0.72 9.36 -3.72
N MET A 73 0.39 8.50 -2.75
CA MET A 73 1.09 7.23 -2.56
C MET A 73 0.84 6.25 -3.70
N PHE A 74 -0.35 6.25 -4.30
CA PHE A 74 -0.61 5.53 -5.53
C PHE A 74 0.28 6.02 -6.68
N LEU A 75 0.44 7.34 -6.85
CA LEU A 75 1.32 7.92 -7.87
C LEU A 75 2.78 7.54 -7.62
N VAL A 76 3.26 7.66 -6.38
CA VAL A 76 4.63 7.29 -5.99
C VAL A 76 4.88 5.81 -6.26
N ARG A 77 3.97 4.91 -5.86
CA ARG A 77 4.07 3.47 -6.11
C ARG A 77 4.09 3.17 -7.61
N THR A 78 3.22 3.82 -8.38
CA THR A 78 3.12 3.64 -9.84
C THR A 78 4.40 4.09 -10.53
N LEU A 79 4.90 5.29 -10.21
CA LEU A 79 6.14 5.82 -10.78
C LEU A 79 7.34 4.94 -10.41
N THR A 80 7.41 4.49 -9.16
CA THR A 80 8.52 3.69 -8.66
C THR A 80 8.52 2.29 -9.30
N ASN A 81 7.35 1.65 -9.41
CA ASN A 81 7.23 0.37 -10.11
C ASN A 81 7.58 0.50 -11.60
N ARG A 82 7.13 1.58 -12.25
CA ARG A 82 7.51 1.87 -13.64
C ARG A 82 9.02 2.11 -13.76
N GLY A 83 9.62 2.87 -12.85
CA GLY A 83 11.06 3.13 -12.80
C GLY A 83 11.87 1.85 -12.60
N ARG A 84 11.44 0.95 -11.72
CA ARG A 84 12.08 -0.35 -11.48
C ARG A 84 12.07 -1.22 -12.74
N ARG A 85 10.90 -1.34 -13.39
CA ARG A 85 10.75 -2.09 -14.65
C ARG A 85 11.63 -1.50 -15.76
N LEU A 86 11.67 -0.18 -15.86
CA LEU A 86 12.50 0.50 -16.85
C LEU A 86 14.00 0.31 -16.57
N ARG A 87 14.42 0.41 -15.31
CA ARG A 87 15.81 0.20 -14.91
C ARG A 87 16.27 -1.21 -15.24
N LEU A 88 15.45 -2.22 -14.97
CA LEU A 88 15.72 -3.60 -15.37
C LEU A 88 15.92 -3.72 -16.89
N ALA A 89 15.01 -3.15 -17.67
CA ALA A 89 15.09 -3.19 -19.13
C ALA A 89 16.34 -2.45 -19.67
N LEU A 90 16.72 -1.32 -19.06
CA LEU A 90 17.95 -0.60 -19.39
C LEU A 90 19.20 -1.40 -19.00
N THR A 91 19.25 -2.03 -17.82
CA THR A 91 20.35 -2.90 -17.42
C THR A 91 20.52 -4.04 -18.41
N VAL A 92 19.44 -4.74 -18.76
CA VAL A 92 19.45 -5.82 -19.75
C VAL A 92 19.95 -5.35 -21.13
N ARG A 93 19.63 -4.12 -21.53
CA ARG A 93 20.03 -3.55 -22.82
C ARG A 93 21.50 -3.10 -22.85
N HIS A 94 22.00 -2.55 -21.75
CA HIS A 94 23.37 -2.02 -21.68
C HIS A 94 24.40 -3.08 -21.32
N GLU A 95 23.97 -4.25 -20.86
CA GLU A 95 24.87 -5.33 -20.49
C GLU A 95 25.54 -5.95 -21.74
N PRO A 96 26.88 -5.93 -21.83
CA PRO A 96 27.60 -6.49 -22.97
C PRO A 96 27.66 -8.02 -22.95
N ASP A 97 27.53 -8.64 -21.76
CA ASP A 97 27.48 -10.10 -21.57
C ASP A 97 26.02 -10.58 -21.53
N ALA A 98 25.65 -11.44 -22.48
CA ALA A 98 24.33 -12.06 -22.53
C ALA A 98 24.02 -12.85 -21.24
N ALA A 99 25.03 -13.52 -20.65
CA ALA A 99 24.84 -14.28 -19.43
C ALA A 99 24.56 -13.38 -18.22
N ALA A 100 25.19 -12.20 -18.14
CA ALA A 100 24.88 -11.19 -17.13
C ALA A 100 23.46 -10.62 -17.28
N GLY A 101 22.99 -10.39 -18.51
CA GLY A 101 21.62 -9.97 -18.78
C GLY A 101 20.57 -11.04 -18.38
N VAL A 102 20.85 -12.32 -18.63
CA VAL A 102 19.99 -13.44 -18.19
C VAL A 102 19.95 -13.53 -16.67
N ARG A 103 21.09 -13.38 -15.97
CA ARG A 103 21.12 -13.33 -14.50
C ARG A 103 20.27 -12.19 -13.94
N ALA A 104 20.39 -10.99 -14.50
CA ALA A 104 19.58 -9.84 -14.07
C ALA A 104 18.07 -10.07 -14.26
N LEU A 105 17.66 -10.74 -15.35
CA LEU A 105 16.28 -11.15 -15.56
C LEU A 105 15.82 -12.21 -14.55
N ARG A 106 16.68 -13.20 -14.28
CA ARG A 106 16.43 -14.28 -13.31
C ARG A 106 16.25 -13.72 -11.90
N ASP A 107 17.08 -12.78 -11.49
CA ASP A 107 17.02 -12.15 -10.16
C ASP A 107 15.79 -11.25 -9.99
N ALA A 108 15.23 -10.75 -11.09
CA ALA A 108 14.00 -9.95 -11.07
C ALA A 108 12.73 -10.80 -11.00
N LEU A 109 12.80 -12.12 -11.25
CA LEU A 109 11.65 -13.01 -11.16
C LEU A 109 11.27 -13.30 -9.70
N PRO A 110 9.98 -13.53 -9.42
CA PRO A 110 9.58 -14.09 -8.13
C PRO A 110 10.31 -15.41 -7.88
N ARG A 111 10.76 -15.63 -6.63
CA ARG A 111 11.55 -16.82 -6.23
C ARG A 111 10.92 -18.15 -6.64
N TRP A 112 9.60 -18.25 -6.63
CA TRP A 112 8.87 -19.46 -7.02
C TRP A 112 8.80 -19.68 -8.54
N VAL A 113 8.95 -18.62 -9.34
CA VAL A 113 8.95 -18.66 -10.81
C VAL A 113 10.36 -18.86 -11.35
N ALA A 114 11.38 -18.27 -10.72
CA ALA A 114 12.76 -18.35 -11.15
C ALA A 114 13.23 -19.78 -11.51
N PRO A 115 12.99 -20.84 -10.70
CA PRO A 115 13.44 -22.19 -11.04
C PRO A 115 12.64 -22.87 -12.17
N LEU A 116 11.46 -22.32 -12.52
CA LEU A 116 10.58 -22.91 -13.55
C LEU A 116 10.96 -22.48 -14.97
N ILE A 117 11.74 -21.41 -15.12
CA ILE A 117 12.09 -20.82 -16.42
C ILE A 117 13.55 -21.16 -16.76
N ALA A 118 13.76 -21.73 -17.95
CA ALA A 118 15.10 -22.07 -18.43
C ALA A 118 15.89 -20.82 -18.87
N ASP A 119 17.22 -20.88 -18.79
CA ASP A 119 18.08 -19.78 -19.24
C ASP A 119 17.89 -19.45 -20.73
N THR A 120 17.57 -20.45 -21.56
CA THR A 120 17.26 -20.27 -22.98
C THR A 120 16.00 -19.44 -23.22
N GLU A 121 14.99 -19.58 -22.36
CA GLU A 121 13.75 -18.78 -22.43
C GLU A 121 13.99 -17.35 -21.95
N LEU A 122 14.79 -17.19 -20.89
CA LEU A 122 15.23 -15.87 -20.41
C LEU A 122 16.06 -15.13 -21.46
N GLU A 123 16.91 -15.84 -22.20
CA GLU A 123 17.69 -15.26 -23.30
C GLU A 123 16.79 -14.75 -24.43
N LEU A 124 15.73 -15.46 -24.78
CA LEU A 124 14.72 -14.98 -25.74
C LEU A 124 14.05 -13.69 -25.26
N ILE A 125 13.73 -13.61 -23.97
CA ILE A 125 13.15 -12.41 -23.35
C ILE A 125 14.17 -11.26 -23.38
N ARG A 126 15.42 -11.51 -23.00
CA ARG A 126 16.54 -10.57 -23.03
C ARG A 126 16.72 -9.95 -24.42
N ALA A 127 16.77 -10.81 -25.45
CA ALA A 127 16.92 -10.38 -26.84
C ALA A 127 15.74 -9.51 -27.30
N ARG A 128 14.50 -9.87 -26.93
CA ARG A 128 13.32 -9.04 -27.22
C ARG A 128 13.37 -7.69 -26.54
N ILE A 129 13.79 -7.62 -25.28
CA ILE A 129 13.94 -6.36 -24.53
C ILE A 129 15.00 -5.47 -25.18
N ALA A 130 16.15 -6.04 -25.57
CA ALA A 130 17.21 -5.31 -26.24
C ALA A 130 16.77 -4.73 -27.61
N ALA A 131 15.84 -5.40 -28.27
CA ALA A 131 15.27 -4.98 -29.55
C ALA A 131 14.12 -3.97 -29.45
N ILE A 132 13.67 -3.58 -28.24
CA ILE A 132 12.58 -2.60 -28.09
C ILE A 132 13.05 -1.23 -28.60
N PRO A 133 12.40 -0.65 -29.64
CA PRO A 133 12.70 0.69 -30.10
C PRO A 133 12.23 1.72 -29.07
N ASP A 134 12.99 2.81 -28.92
CA ASP A 134 12.64 3.99 -28.11
C ASP A 134 12.31 3.72 -26.64
N LEU A 135 13.16 2.94 -25.96
CA LEU A 135 13.08 2.80 -24.50
C LEU A 135 13.17 4.20 -23.83
N PRO A 136 12.17 4.63 -23.05
CA PRO A 136 12.22 5.93 -22.39
C PRO A 136 13.37 5.97 -21.38
N GLN A 137 14.11 7.08 -21.30
CA GLN A 137 15.26 7.18 -20.40
C GLN A 137 14.88 7.42 -18.93
N ARG A 138 13.66 7.89 -18.66
CA ARG A 138 13.17 8.19 -17.32
C ARG A 138 11.69 7.80 -17.18
N PRO A 139 11.27 7.29 -16.00
CA PRO A 139 9.86 7.07 -15.74
C PRO A 139 9.14 8.43 -15.67
N ARG A 140 7.96 8.51 -16.30
CA ARG A 140 7.13 9.71 -16.34
C ARG A 140 5.71 9.37 -15.90
N PHE A 141 5.02 10.36 -15.32
CA PHE A 141 3.58 10.27 -15.09
C PHE A 141 2.83 10.36 -16.41
N LEU A 142 1.83 9.50 -16.56
CA LEU A 142 0.87 9.53 -17.65
C LEU A 142 -0.44 10.14 -17.14
N ARG A 143 -1.25 10.67 -18.07
CA ARG A 143 -2.59 11.18 -17.72
C ARG A 143 -3.45 10.12 -17.05
N ALA A 144 -3.33 8.86 -17.48
CA ALA A 144 -4.01 7.73 -16.87
C ALA A 144 -3.66 7.54 -15.39
N ASP A 145 -2.39 7.79 -15.01
CA ASP A 145 -1.95 7.68 -13.62
C ASP A 145 -2.63 8.77 -12.75
N MET A 146 -2.77 9.99 -13.29
CA MET A 146 -3.46 11.10 -12.60
C MET A 146 -4.96 10.84 -12.46
N VAL A 147 -5.61 10.28 -13.49
CA VAL A 147 -7.02 9.89 -13.44
C VAL A 147 -7.24 8.78 -12.42
N ALA A 148 -6.36 7.78 -12.38
CA ALA A 148 -6.42 6.71 -11.39
C ALA A 148 -6.21 7.23 -9.97
N ALA A 149 -5.26 8.16 -9.76
CA ALA A 149 -5.05 8.82 -8.47
C ALA A 149 -6.28 9.61 -8.03
N ALA A 150 -6.91 10.36 -8.96
CA ALA A 150 -8.15 11.08 -8.68
C ALA A 150 -9.32 10.12 -8.37
N ALA A 151 -9.42 8.98 -9.06
CA ALA A 151 -10.41 7.97 -8.77
C ALA A 151 -10.21 7.38 -7.36
N ILE A 152 -8.96 7.08 -6.97
CA ILE A 152 -8.64 6.61 -5.61
C ILE A 152 -9.01 7.67 -4.57
N PHE A 153 -8.63 8.93 -4.79
CA PHE A 153 -9.03 10.04 -3.92
C PHE A 153 -10.54 10.08 -3.72
N LEU A 154 -11.31 10.04 -4.80
CA LEU A 154 -12.77 10.09 -4.75
C LEU A 154 -13.38 8.87 -4.06
N ILE A 155 -12.86 7.66 -4.33
CA ILE A 155 -13.29 6.43 -3.67
C ILE A 155 -13.03 6.53 -2.17
N VAL A 156 -11.82 6.94 -1.77
CA VAL A 156 -11.44 7.08 -0.36
C VAL A 156 -12.38 8.07 0.33
N VAL A 157 -12.49 9.30 -0.18
CA VAL A 157 -13.33 10.35 0.42
C VAL A 157 -14.81 9.96 0.48
N SER A 158 -15.34 9.35 -0.59
CA SER A 158 -16.75 8.91 -0.62
C SER A 158 -17.03 7.72 0.30
N SER A 159 -16.08 6.80 0.48
CA SER A 159 -16.25 5.62 1.35
C SER A 159 -16.30 5.97 2.84
N THR A 160 -15.69 7.08 3.21
CA THR A 160 -15.54 7.58 4.59
C THR A 160 -16.51 8.68 4.95
N PHE A 161 -17.07 9.38 3.96
CA PHE A 161 -18.09 10.40 4.20
C PHE A 161 -19.29 9.88 5.02
N PRO A 162 -19.83 8.68 4.78
CA PRO A 162 -20.88 8.10 5.62
C PRO A 162 -20.49 8.02 7.10
N VAL A 163 -19.22 7.73 7.40
CA VAL A 163 -18.70 7.61 8.77
C VAL A 163 -18.66 8.97 9.49
N ALA A 164 -18.50 10.07 8.75
CA ALA A 164 -18.52 11.42 9.29
C ALA A 164 -19.95 12.01 9.41
N LEU A 165 -20.92 11.47 8.66
CA LEU A 165 -22.31 11.94 8.64
C LEU A 165 -22.98 12.02 10.03
N PRO A 166 -22.80 11.05 10.96
CA PRO A 166 -23.43 11.09 12.28
C PRO A 166 -23.09 12.34 13.09
N PHE A 167 -21.93 12.96 12.88
CA PHE A 167 -21.54 14.19 13.60
C PHE A 167 -22.31 15.44 13.15
N VAL A 168 -22.97 15.39 11.98
CA VAL A 168 -23.88 16.45 11.51
C VAL A 168 -25.32 16.17 11.95
N VAL A 169 -25.71 14.90 11.93
CA VAL A 169 -27.09 14.47 12.23
C VAL A 169 -27.39 14.49 13.73
N PHE A 170 -26.43 14.10 14.57
CA PHE A 170 -26.61 13.99 16.01
C PHE A 170 -25.92 15.12 16.76
N SER A 171 -26.68 15.91 17.52
CA SER A 171 -26.13 16.95 18.40
C SER A 171 -25.43 16.37 19.63
N HIS A 172 -25.81 15.15 20.05
CA HIS A 172 -25.23 14.46 21.20
C HIS A 172 -23.97 13.69 20.79
N VAL A 173 -22.80 14.22 21.13
CA VAL A 173 -21.48 13.70 20.68
C VAL A 173 -21.25 12.21 21.00
N PRO A 174 -21.52 11.71 22.23
CA PRO A 174 -21.45 10.28 22.52
C PRO A 174 -22.26 9.38 21.57
N THR A 175 -23.49 9.80 21.22
CA THR A 175 -24.35 9.05 20.30
C THR A 175 -23.79 9.06 18.88
N ALA A 176 -23.30 10.21 18.41
CA ALA A 176 -22.64 10.34 17.11
C ALA A 176 -21.44 9.40 16.98
N LEU A 177 -20.62 9.29 18.04
CA LEU A 177 -19.45 8.41 18.08
C LEU A 177 -19.83 6.93 17.99
N ILE A 178 -20.86 6.48 18.72
CA ILE A 178 -21.32 5.09 18.68
C ILE A 178 -21.82 4.74 17.28
N VAL A 179 -22.64 5.60 16.67
CA VAL A 179 -23.18 5.38 15.33
C VAL A 179 -22.05 5.36 14.29
N SER A 180 -21.10 6.29 14.37
CA SER A 180 -19.94 6.35 13.48
C SER A 180 -19.06 5.09 13.57
N ARG A 181 -18.78 4.62 14.80
CA ARG A 181 -18.04 3.36 15.03
C ARG A 181 -18.79 2.16 14.47
N ALA A 182 -20.08 2.04 14.73
CA ALA A 182 -20.89 0.93 14.19
C ALA A 182 -20.88 0.92 12.65
N LEU A 183 -21.06 2.09 12.02
CA LEU A 183 -21.02 2.22 10.57
C LEU A 183 -19.65 1.84 9.99
N THR A 184 -18.56 2.22 10.67
CA THR A 184 -17.19 1.85 10.28
C THR A 184 -17.01 0.35 10.27
N ILE A 185 -17.48 -0.37 11.30
CA ILE A 185 -17.39 -1.83 11.36
C ILE A 185 -18.20 -2.50 10.24
N VAL A 186 -19.40 -1.98 9.93
CA VAL A 186 -20.22 -2.49 8.82
C VAL A 186 -19.53 -2.30 7.47
N ILE A 187 -18.95 -1.13 7.22
CA ILE A 187 -18.21 -0.83 5.98
C ILE A 187 -16.95 -1.70 5.88
N LEU A 188 -16.20 -1.88 6.98
CA LEU A 188 -15.03 -2.77 7.02
C LEU A 188 -15.41 -4.23 6.75
N PHE A 189 -16.52 -4.70 7.32
CA PHE A 189 -17.03 -6.04 7.07
C PHE A 189 -17.39 -6.25 5.59
N GLY A 190 -18.15 -5.32 5.00
CA GLY A 190 -18.50 -5.36 3.58
C GLY A 190 -17.28 -5.29 2.66
N SER A 191 -16.30 -4.45 3.01
CA SER A 191 -15.02 -4.35 2.28
C SER A 191 -14.20 -5.64 2.39
N GLY A 192 -14.19 -6.27 3.57
CA GLY A 192 -13.54 -7.55 3.79
C GLY A 192 -14.19 -8.70 3.02
N ILE A 193 -15.52 -8.72 2.91
CA ILE A 193 -16.25 -9.67 2.03
C ILE A 193 -15.82 -9.46 0.58
N ALA A 194 -15.84 -8.21 0.11
CA ALA A 194 -15.43 -7.88 -1.26
C ALA A 194 -13.97 -8.31 -1.53
N LEU A 195 -13.07 -8.14 -0.56
CA LEU A 195 -11.69 -8.60 -0.67
C LEU A 195 -11.58 -10.14 -0.67
N GLY A 196 -12.29 -10.81 0.24
CA GLY A 196 -12.31 -12.27 0.35
C GLY A 196 -12.81 -12.98 -0.91
N ARG A 197 -13.69 -12.33 -1.68
CA ARG A 197 -14.12 -12.79 -3.02
C ARG A 197 -12.98 -12.89 -4.02
N HIS A 198 -12.02 -11.98 -3.93
CA HIS A 198 -10.90 -11.91 -4.87
C HIS A 198 -9.68 -12.71 -4.40
N SER A 199 -9.57 -12.98 -3.10
CA SER A 199 -8.39 -13.64 -2.52
C SER A 199 -8.53 -15.15 -2.30
N GLY A 200 -9.71 -15.75 -2.52
CA GLY A 200 -9.93 -17.20 -2.37
C GLY A 200 -9.98 -17.70 -0.91
N PHE A 201 -9.82 -16.82 0.09
CA PHE A 201 -9.82 -17.15 1.53
C PHE A 201 -11.20 -17.32 2.16
N GLY A 202 -12.27 -17.23 1.37
CA GLY A 202 -13.66 -17.29 1.84
C GLY A 202 -14.17 -15.91 2.29
N GLU A 203 -15.23 -15.45 1.62
CA GLU A 203 -15.76 -14.08 1.73
C GLU A 203 -16.06 -13.67 3.18
N TRP A 204 -16.76 -14.55 3.91
CA TRP A 204 -17.17 -14.29 5.29
C TRP A 204 -16.01 -14.25 6.29
N LYS A 205 -14.97 -15.08 6.09
CA LYS A 205 -13.79 -15.09 6.97
C LYS A 205 -13.01 -13.79 6.85
N ALA A 206 -12.82 -13.31 5.62
CA ALA A 206 -12.16 -12.04 5.37
C ALA A 206 -12.97 -10.85 5.91
N GLY A 207 -14.30 -10.86 5.72
CA GLY A 207 -15.21 -9.88 6.33
C GLY A 207 -15.09 -9.83 7.85
N LEU A 208 -15.19 -10.98 8.51
CA LEU A 208 -15.13 -11.07 9.98
C LEU A 208 -13.76 -10.67 10.52
N ALA A 209 -12.67 -11.05 9.84
CA ALA A 209 -11.31 -10.64 10.21
C ALA A 209 -11.14 -9.12 10.14
N MET A 210 -11.63 -8.47 9.07
CA MET A 210 -11.58 -7.02 8.92
C MET A 210 -12.43 -6.29 9.97
N ALA A 211 -13.61 -6.82 10.29
CA ALA A 211 -14.45 -6.28 11.37
C ALA A 211 -13.75 -6.41 12.74
N ALA A 212 -13.18 -7.58 13.05
CA ALA A 212 -12.45 -7.82 14.29
C ALA A 212 -11.24 -6.89 14.42
N LEU A 213 -10.47 -6.69 13.34
CA LEU A 213 -9.36 -5.74 13.31
C LEU A 213 -9.84 -4.30 13.56
N GLY A 214 -10.95 -3.89 12.95
CA GLY A 214 -11.58 -2.60 13.21
C GLY A 214 -11.99 -2.39 14.67
N VAL A 215 -12.57 -3.42 15.30
CA VAL A 215 -12.92 -3.41 16.73
C VAL A 215 -11.68 -3.28 17.60
N LEU A 216 -10.64 -4.09 17.35
CA LEU A 216 -9.39 -4.06 18.10
C LEU A 216 -8.70 -2.69 18.01
N LEU A 217 -8.64 -2.11 16.80
CA LEU A 217 -8.09 -0.78 16.60
C LEU A 217 -8.90 0.29 17.34
N THR A 218 -10.24 0.20 17.30
CA THR A 218 -11.11 1.10 18.05
C THR A 218 -10.85 1.03 19.55
N MET A 219 -10.71 -0.19 20.10
CA MET A 219 -10.39 -0.39 21.52
C MET A 219 -9.01 0.14 21.89
N ALA A 220 -8.01 -0.02 21.03
CA ALA A 220 -6.67 0.52 21.24
C ALA A 220 -6.67 2.06 21.28
N ILE A 221 -7.42 2.70 20.37
CA ILE A 221 -7.59 4.17 20.35
C ILE A 221 -8.22 4.65 21.67
N ILE A 222 -9.28 3.97 22.13
CA ILE A 222 -9.94 4.29 23.41
C ILE A 222 -8.95 4.17 24.59
N ALA A 223 -8.14 3.11 24.61
CA ALA A 223 -7.14 2.91 25.66
C ALA A 223 -6.01 3.97 25.66
N LEU A 224 -5.67 4.51 24.48
CA LEU A 224 -4.63 5.55 24.30
C LEU A 224 -5.14 6.98 24.58
N GLY A 225 -6.39 7.13 25.04
CA GLY A 225 -6.97 8.44 25.39
C GLY A 225 -7.81 9.08 24.28
N GLY A 226 -8.30 8.27 23.32
CA GLY A 226 -9.27 8.67 22.27
C GLY A 226 -10.70 8.23 22.55
#